data_AF-A0A7L6LF53-F1
#
_entry.id   AF-A0A7L6LF53-F1
#
_cell.length_a   1.000
_cell.length_b   1.000
_cell.length_c   1.000
_cell.angle_alpha   90.00
_cell.angle_beta   90.00
_cell.angle_gamma   90.00
#
_symmetry.space_group_name_H-M   'P 1'
#
loop_
_entity.id
_entity.type
_entity.pdbx_description
1 polymer ?
#
loop_
_entity_poly.entity_id
_entity_poly.type
_entity_poly.pdbx_seq_one_letter_code
_entity_poly.pdbx_strand_id
1 'polypeptide(L)'
;MALGKESDKSLATAFHDLRELKVDVAYPFLLVLYHDYKNSVLSHEDFLRIIRLIESYVFRRAVCAIPTNSLNKTFATFYKAINKEKYLESVQAHLLELPSYRRFPNDEEFKRELKIRDLYNFRSRSYWLRRLENDKRRERVEEFTIEHIMPQNENLSAKWREELGSDWQRVHKELLHTLGNLTLTRYNSRYSDRSFAEKRDIEEGFKHSPLYLNIGLGQCEKWDEAAIHARADRLAELAVQVWGTAYLPEEVLAVWRAQPARLPRYNLNDYPFLQKGEHSRILFDYFCDAVMRIDAGITQEVLKRYIAFKAETNFVDVVPQKKQLHLTLNMPFPELIDPQRMARDVTGMARSGNGDVEIGFSDLTQLPYIMGLIRQAFEKQMESALV
;
A
#
# COMPACT_ATOMS: atom_id res chain seq x y z
N MET A 1 23.64 1.35 -10.47
CA MET A 1 22.47 0.43 -10.33
C MET A 1 22.65 -0.99 -10.94
N ALA A 2 23.82 -1.38 -11.45
CA ALA A 2 24.09 -2.79 -11.77
C ALA A 2 24.75 -3.48 -10.57
N LEU A 3 24.09 -4.48 -9.98
CA LEU A 3 24.70 -5.52 -9.14
C LEU A 3 25.62 -5.02 -8.01
N GLY A 4 25.18 -4.01 -7.25
CA GLY A 4 25.94 -3.52 -6.08
C GLY A 4 27.23 -2.75 -6.40
N LYS A 5 27.47 -2.38 -7.66
CA LYS A 5 28.67 -1.64 -8.09
C LYS A 5 28.48 -0.12 -8.16
N GLU A 6 27.51 0.42 -7.42
CA GLU A 6 27.29 1.87 -7.38
C GLU A 6 28.44 2.55 -6.61
N SER A 7 29.09 3.53 -7.24
CA SER A 7 30.24 4.21 -6.63
C SER A 7 29.82 5.38 -5.74
N ASP A 8 28.67 6.00 -6.04
CA ASP A 8 28.10 7.03 -5.18
C ASP A 8 27.57 6.39 -3.90
N LYS A 9 28.09 6.83 -2.74
CA LYS A 9 27.76 6.23 -1.45
C LYS A 9 26.26 6.34 -1.12
N SER A 10 25.64 7.49 -1.38
CA SER A 10 24.24 7.74 -1.02
C SER A 10 23.27 6.90 -1.86
N LEU A 11 23.52 6.80 -3.17
CA LEU A 11 22.77 5.94 -4.08
C LEU A 11 23.03 4.47 -3.79
N ALA A 12 24.27 4.08 -3.49
CA ALA A 12 24.61 2.71 -3.11
C ALA A 12 23.84 2.24 -1.87
N THR A 13 23.74 3.10 -0.85
CA THR A 13 22.93 2.85 0.35
C THR A 13 21.44 2.74 0.00
N ALA A 14 20.90 3.68 -0.77
CA ALA A 14 19.48 3.64 -1.15
C ALA A 14 19.12 2.38 -1.95
N PHE A 15 19.99 1.94 -2.87
CA PHE A 15 19.79 0.67 -3.59
C PHE A 15 19.97 -0.55 -2.69
N HIS A 16 20.83 -0.49 -1.68
CA HIS A 16 20.95 -1.56 -0.69
C HIS A 16 19.64 -1.70 0.09
N ASP A 17 19.08 -0.60 0.57
CA ASP A 17 17.80 -0.58 1.30
C ASP A 17 16.65 -1.14 0.45
N LEU A 18 16.57 -0.77 -0.84
CA LEU A 18 15.59 -1.35 -1.77
C LEU A 18 15.75 -2.88 -1.97
N ARG A 19 16.99 -3.38 -2.02
CA ARG A 19 17.25 -4.82 -2.14
C ARG A 19 16.85 -5.57 -0.87
N GLU A 20 17.15 -5.00 0.30
CA GLU A 20 16.78 -5.60 1.58
C GLU A 20 15.26 -5.65 1.76
N LEU A 21 14.55 -4.60 1.30
CA LEU A 21 13.09 -4.55 1.24
C LEU A 21 12.49 -5.43 0.14
N LYS A 22 13.29 -5.92 -0.82
CA LYS A 22 12.89 -6.75 -1.97
C LYS A 22 11.93 -6.03 -2.94
N VAL A 23 12.30 -4.83 -3.37
CA VAL A 23 11.51 -3.99 -4.30
C VAL A 23 11.83 -4.31 -5.77
N ASP A 24 11.93 -5.59 -6.12
CA ASP A 24 12.46 -6.03 -7.43
C ASP A 24 11.57 -5.59 -8.61
N VAL A 25 10.26 -5.48 -8.38
CA VAL A 25 9.26 -5.00 -9.36
C VAL A 25 9.46 -3.56 -9.82
N ALA A 26 10.20 -2.73 -9.06
CA ALA A 26 10.52 -1.36 -9.45
C ALA A 26 11.79 -1.27 -10.30
N TYR A 27 12.57 -2.34 -10.45
CA TYR A 27 13.87 -2.28 -11.13
C TYR A 27 13.80 -1.82 -12.58
N PRO A 28 12.85 -2.27 -13.43
CA PRO A 28 12.73 -1.76 -14.79
C PRO A 28 12.54 -0.24 -14.82
N PHE A 29 11.69 0.29 -13.94
CA PHE A 29 11.47 1.72 -13.79
C PHE A 29 12.74 2.44 -13.33
N LEU A 30 13.36 1.95 -12.26
CA LEU A 30 14.59 2.51 -11.70
C LEU A 30 15.74 2.53 -12.73
N LEU A 31 15.89 1.49 -13.56
CA LEU A 31 16.92 1.45 -14.60
C LEU A 31 16.78 2.59 -15.62
N VAL A 32 15.54 2.95 -15.97
CA VAL A 32 15.28 4.09 -16.86
C VAL A 32 15.68 5.42 -16.21
N LEU A 33 15.33 5.61 -14.94
CA LEU A 33 15.72 6.80 -14.17
C LEU A 33 17.24 6.89 -14.01
N TYR A 34 17.90 5.76 -13.78
CA TYR A 34 19.36 5.70 -13.70
C TYR A 34 20.02 6.10 -15.02
N HIS A 35 19.45 5.70 -16.15
CA HIS A 35 19.90 6.12 -17.47
C HIS A 35 19.73 7.64 -17.66
N ASP A 36 18.58 8.21 -17.30
CA ASP A 36 18.37 9.66 -17.34
C ASP A 36 19.34 10.41 -16.41
N TYR A 37 19.63 9.86 -15.22
CA TYR A 37 20.64 10.38 -14.30
C TYR A 37 22.04 10.39 -14.92
N LYS A 38 22.47 9.27 -15.54
CA LYS A 38 23.78 9.19 -16.19
C LYS A 38 23.95 10.14 -17.37
N ASN A 39 22.85 10.48 -18.04
CA ASN A 39 22.83 11.45 -19.14
C ASN A 39 22.57 12.89 -18.67
N SER A 40 22.63 13.16 -17.36
CA SER A 40 22.41 14.50 -16.78
C SER A 40 21.03 15.10 -17.04
N VAL A 41 20.03 14.27 -17.37
CA VAL A 41 18.62 14.68 -17.51
C VAL A 41 17.95 14.73 -16.13
N LEU A 42 18.33 13.82 -15.24
CA LEU A 42 17.85 13.75 -13.87
C LEU A 42 18.99 14.10 -12.91
N SER A 43 18.76 15.03 -11.99
CA SER A 43 19.76 15.41 -11.00
C SER A 43 20.03 14.28 -10.00
N HIS A 44 21.22 14.28 -9.39
CA HIS A 44 21.56 13.32 -8.33
C HIS A 44 20.57 13.39 -7.16
N GLU A 45 20.25 14.61 -6.71
CA GLU A 45 19.38 14.84 -5.57
C GLU A 45 17.96 14.34 -5.84
N ASP A 46 17.38 14.70 -6.99
CA ASP A 46 16.04 14.26 -7.37
C ASP A 46 15.99 12.75 -7.52
N PHE A 47 17.03 12.14 -8.10
CA PHE A 47 17.08 10.71 -8.25
C PHE A 47 17.09 9.98 -6.91
N LEU A 48 17.93 10.44 -5.97
CA LEU A 48 17.97 9.91 -4.62
C LEU A 48 16.61 10.07 -3.92
N ARG A 49 15.96 11.23 -4.05
CA ARG A 49 14.62 11.47 -3.50
C ARG A 49 13.57 10.53 -4.09
N ILE A 50 13.60 10.28 -5.40
CA ILE A 50 12.68 9.35 -6.06
C ILE A 50 12.91 7.92 -5.55
N ILE A 51 14.16 7.48 -5.39
CA ILE A 51 14.47 6.14 -4.84
C ILE A 51 13.88 6.00 -3.43
N ARG A 52 14.03 7.02 -2.57
CA ARG A 52 13.48 7.03 -1.21
C ARG A 52 11.95 7.07 -1.20
N LEU A 53 11.31 7.75 -2.16
CA LEU A 53 9.85 7.73 -2.31
C LEU A 53 9.34 6.34 -2.71
N ILE A 54 10.04 5.63 -3.61
CA ILE A 54 9.70 4.26 -4.00
C ILE A 54 9.84 3.31 -2.82
N GLU A 55 10.93 3.42 -2.06
CA GLU A 55 11.17 2.66 -0.82
C GLU A 55 10.02 2.88 0.18
N SER A 56 9.69 4.15 0.45
CA SER A 56 8.61 4.54 1.35
C SER A 56 7.27 3.99 0.88
N TYR A 57 6.90 4.20 -0.38
CA TYR A 57 5.65 3.72 -0.97
C TYR A 57 5.48 2.21 -0.78
N VAL A 58 6.51 1.42 -1.07
CA VAL A 58 6.43 -0.04 -0.93
C VAL A 58 6.38 -0.48 0.53
N PHE A 59 7.20 0.13 1.41
CA PHE A 59 7.20 -0.23 2.82
C PHE A 59 5.88 0.13 3.52
N ARG A 60 5.35 1.34 3.27
CA ARG A 60 4.07 1.78 3.82
C ARG A 60 2.92 0.87 3.39
N ARG A 61 2.85 0.50 2.11
CA ARG A 61 1.83 -0.44 1.61
C ARG A 61 1.93 -1.79 2.30
N ALA A 62 3.14 -2.31 2.51
CA ALA A 62 3.33 -3.59 3.18
C ALA A 62 2.89 -3.54 4.66
N VAL A 63 3.15 -2.44 5.36
CA VAL A 63 2.69 -2.22 6.75
C VAL A 63 1.17 -2.09 6.81
N CYS A 64 0.56 -1.29 5.94
CA CYS A 64 -0.89 -1.09 5.84
C CYS A 64 -1.63 -2.27 5.18
N ALA A 65 -0.98 -3.43 5.03
CA ALA A 65 -1.53 -4.65 4.44
C ALA A 65 -2.14 -4.46 3.04
N ILE A 66 -1.64 -3.48 2.27
CA ILE A 66 -2.08 -3.26 0.89
C ILE A 66 -1.34 -4.26 -0.03
N PRO A 67 -2.07 -5.05 -0.83
CA PRO A 67 -1.49 -6.10 -1.66
C PRO A 67 -0.45 -5.64 -2.70
N THR A 68 0.53 -6.50 -3.00
CA THR A 68 1.69 -6.14 -3.81
C THR A 68 1.52 -6.27 -5.32
N ASN A 69 0.48 -6.92 -5.84
CA ASN A 69 0.51 -7.43 -7.21
C ASN A 69 0.09 -6.39 -8.25
N SER A 70 -0.47 -5.28 -7.79
CA SER A 70 -0.55 -4.04 -8.57
C SER A 70 0.80 -3.32 -8.74
N LEU A 71 1.85 -3.64 -7.96
CA LEU A 71 3.14 -2.92 -8.01
C LEU A 71 3.80 -3.02 -9.39
N ASN A 72 3.79 -4.21 -10.00
CA ASN A 72 4.41 -4.40 -11.31
C ASN A 72 3.76 -3.49 -12.37
N LYS A 73 2.43 -3.49 -12.44
CA LYS A 73 1.67 -2.63 -13.36
C LYS A 73 1.86 -1.14 -13.03
N THR A 74 1.87 -0.79 -11.75
CA THR A 74 2.12 0.58 -11.27
C THR A 74 3.46 1.08 -11.81
N PHE A 75 4.56 0.38 -11.53
CA PHE A 75 5.90 0.81 -11.97
C PHE A 75 6.08 0.73 -13.49
N ALA A 76 5.45 -0.24 -14.16
CA ALA A 76 5.48 -0.33 -15.62
C ALA A 76 4.84 0.88 -16.31
N THR A 77 3.80 1.48 -15.71
CA THR A 77 3.14 2.68 -16.25
C THR A 77 3.77 4.00 -15.81
N PHE A 78 4.57 3.99 -14.74
CA PHE A 78 5.13 5.19 -14.13
C PHE A 78 5.96 6.03 -15.10
N TYR A 79 6.70 5.40 -16.02
CA TYR A 79 7.51 6.13 -17.01
C TYR A 79 6.67 7.07 -17.88
N LYS A 80 5.40 6.71 -18.19
CA LYS A 80 4.50 7.54 -18.99
C LYS A 80 4.05 8.81 -18.28
N ALA A 81 4.14 8.83 -16.94
CA ALA A 81 3.76 9.97 -16.12
C ALA A 81 4.93 10.94 -15.88
N ILE A 82 6.15 10.60 -16.29
CA ILE A 82 7.33 11.44 -16.08
C ILE A 82 7.34 12.61 -17.05
N ASN A 83 7.42 13.82 -16.51
CA ASN A 83 7.81 15.01 -17.25
C ASN A 83 9.29 15.30 -16.97
N LYS A 84 10.13 15.25 -18.00
CA LYS A 84 11.59 15.40 -17.86
C LYS A 84 12.02 16.80 -17.41
N GLU A 85 11.22 17.83 -17.66
CA GLU A 85 11.50 19.22 -17.20
C GLU A 85 11.17 19.39 -15.72
N LYS A 86 10.24 18.58 -15.19
CA LYS A 86 9.74 18.62 -13.81
C LYS A 86 9.79 17.22 -13.20
N TYR A 87 10.96 16.61 -13.23
CA TYR A 87 11.12 15.17 -13.01
C TYR A 87 10.58 14.71 -11.66
N LEU A 88 11.12 15.25 -10.55
CA LEU A 88 10.66 14.90 -9.20
C LEU A 88 9.19 15.27 -8.97
N GLU A 89 8.78 16.47 -9.40
CA GLU A 89 7.41 16.98 -9.25
C GLU A 89 6.39 16.03 -9.92
N SER A 90 6.68 15.57 -11.15
CA SER A 90 5.82 14.64 -11.88
C SER A 90 5.69 13.27 -11.20
N VAL A 91 6.79 12.76 -10.63
CA VAL A 91 6.80 11.51 -9.85
C VAL A 91 5.97 11.66 -8.57
N GLN A 92 6.14 12.77 -7.85
CA GLN A 92 5.38 13.06 -6.63
C GLN A 92 3.89 13.20 -6.93
N ALA A 93 3.52 13.95 -7.96
CA ALA A 93 2.13 14.11 -8.40
C ALA A 93 1.53 12.75 -8.74
N HIS A 94 2.24 11.93 -9.53
CA HIS A 94 1.73 10.62 -9.91
C HIS A 94 1.52 9.68 -8.71
N LEU A 95 2.45 9.67 -7.74
CA LEU A 95 2.32 8.90 -6.49
C LEU A 95 1.11 9.35 -5.66
N LEU A 96 0.87 10.65 -5.56
CA LEU A 96 -0.25 11.24 -4.79
C LEU A 96 -1.61 10.93 -5.41
N GLU A 97 -1.67 10.81 -6.74
CA GLU A 97 -2.91 10.52 -7.48
C GLU A 97 -3.18 9.02 -7.70
N LEU A 98 -2.37 8.12 -7.10
CA LEU A 98 -2.62 6.69 -7.23
C LEU A 98 -3.95 6.31 -6.54
N PRO A 99 -4.87 5.63 -7.23
CA PRO A 99 -6.20 5.36 -6.72
C PRO A 99 -6.22 4.20 -5.72
N SER A 100 -7.16 4.24 -4.77
CA SER A 100 -7.53 3.19 -3.81
C SER A 100 -6.49 2.07 -3.59
N TYR A 101 -6.60 0.93 -4.27
CA TYR A 101 -5.74 -0.24 -4.00
C TYR A 101 -4.27 -0.07 -4.46
N ARG A 102 -3.95 0.98 -5.24
CA ARG A 102 -2.58 1.46 -5.56
C ARG A 102 -2.15 2.68 -4.74
N ARG A 103 -3.00 3.20 -3.87
CA ARG A 103 -2.71 4.46 -3.15
C ARG A 103 -1.42 4.39 -2.34
N PHE A 104 -0.84 5.57 -2.10
CA PHE A 104 0.24 5.77 -1.14
C PHE A 104 -0.38 6.02 0.25
N PRO A 105 -0.18 5.14 1.25
CA PRO A 105 -0.72 5.37 2.60
C PRO A 105 -0.22 6.68 3.22
N ASN A 106 -1.15 7.43 3.81
CA ASN A 106 -0.84 8.67 4.52
C ASN A 106 -0.19 8.40 5.89
N ASP A 107 0.31 9.44 6.54
CA ASP A 107 1.05 9.32 7.80
C ASP A 107 0.20 8.74 8.93
N GLU A 108 -1.05 9.16 9.06
CA GLU A 108 -1.93 8.72 10.14
C GLU A 108 -2.29 7.24 10.03
N GLU A 109 -2.62 6.79 8.83
CA GLU A 109 -2.83 5.37 8.55
C GLU A 109 -1.56 4.57 8.81
N PHE A 110 -0.42 5.01 8.27
CA PHE A 110 0.84 4.31 8.41
C PHE A 110 1.25 4.17 9.88
N LYS A 111 1.17 5.24 10.68
CA LYS A 111 1.46 5.21 12.12
C LYS A 111 0.54 4.24 12.86
N ARG A 112 -0.76 4.28 12.60
CA ARG A 112 -1.73 3.41 13.27
C ARG A 112 -1.41 1.94 12.99
N GLU A 113 -1.25 1.58 11.72
CA GLU A 113 -1.00 0.19 11.33
C GLU A 113 0.37 -0.30 11.81
N LEU A 114 1.42 0.53 11.73
CA LEU A 114 2.77 0.16 12.16
C LEU A 114 2.84 -0.24 13.64
N LYS A 115 2.05 0.41 14.50
CA LYS A 115 2.03 0.13 15.94
C LYS A 115 1.43 -1.23 16.29
N ILE A 116 0.45 -1.70 15.52
CA ILE A 116 -0.31 -2.92 15.83
C ILE A 116 0.12 -4.13 14.99
N ARG A 117 0.87 -3.92 13.90
CA ARG A 117 1.30 -4.98 13.00
C ARG A 117 2.25 -5.96 13.70
N ASP A 118 2.12 -7.24 13.38
CA ASP A 118 3.17 -8.23 13.64
C ASP A 118 4.38 -7.93 12.72
N LEU A 119 5.35 -7.22 13.26
CA LEU A 119 6.57 -6.80 12.57
C LEU A 119 7.69 -7.83 12.67
N TYR A 120 7.53 -8.86 13.51
CA TYR A 120 8.52 -9.93 13.67
C TYR A 120 8.36 -11.01 12.61
N ASN A 121 7.12 -11.45 12.35
CA ASN A 121 6.82 -12.42 11.30
C ASN A 121 6.67 -11.78 9.91
N PHE A 122 6.87 -10.47 9.85
CA PHE A 122 6.87 -9.68 8.62
C PHE A 122 7.95 -10.14 7.63
N ARG A 123 7.63 -10.18 6.33
CA ARG A 123 8.55 -10.61 5.26
C ARG A 123 9.88 -9.86 5.30
N SER A 124 9.86 -8.59 5.68
CA SER A 124 11.02 -7.70 5.75
C SER A 124 11.38 -7.32 7.19
N ARG A 125 11.30 -8.29 8.12
CA ARG A 125 11.53 -8.08 9.58
C ARG A 125 12.85 -7.39 9.91
N SER A 126 13.93 -7.73 9.21
CA SER A 126 15.27 -7.20 9.49
C SER A 126 15.45 -5.78 8.95
N TYR A 127 14.79 -5.49 7.82
CA TYR A 127 14.92 -4.24 7.10
C TYR A 127 14.49 -3.03 7.94
N TRP A 128 13.29 -3.07 8.53
CA TRP A 128 12.71 -1.85 9.12
C TRP A 128 13.49 -1.37 10.35
N LEU A 129 13.95 -2.30 11.20
CA LEU A 129 14.80 -1.97 12.35
C LEU A 129 16.13 -1.38 11.90
N ARG A 130 16.80 -2.02 10.92
CA ARG A 130 18.07 -1.52 10.40
C ARG A 130 17.91 -0.17 9.73
N ARG A 131 16.83 0.03 8.97
CA ARG A 131 16.57 1.27 8.24
C ARG A 131 16.26 2.43 9.19
N LEU A 132 15.48 2.20 10.26
CA LEU A 132 15.27 3.18 11.33
C LEU A 132 16.57 3.54 12.03
N GLU A 133 17.35 2.53 12.41
CA GLU A 133 18.59 2.71 13.17
C GLU A 133 19.65 3.49 12.37
N ASN A 134 19.71 3.27 11.07
CA ASN A 134 20.74 3.83 10.19
C ASN A 134 20.34 5.15 9.52
N ASP A 135 19.11 5.64 9.68
CA ASP A 135 18.62 6.81 8.94
C ASP A 135 19.48 8.07 9.10
N LYS A 136 19.90 8.37 10.33
CA LYS A 136 20.71 9.55 10.66
C LYS A 136 22.16 9.20 11.01
N ARG A 137 22.61 7.99 10.69
CA ARG A 137 23.97 7.55 10.99
C ARG A 137 24.93 7.85 9.86
N ARG A 138 26.13 8.32 10.24
CA ARG A 138 27.27 8.47 9.31
C ARG A 138 27.86 7.12 8.93
N GLU A 139 27.92 6.20 9.89
CA GLU A 139 28.44 4.84 9.71
C GLU A 139 27.31 3.83 9.94
N ARG A 140 27.13 2.94 8.95
CA ARG A 140 26.06 1.95 8.98
C ARG A 140 26.40 0.84 9.95
N VAL A 141 25.36 0.36 10.61
CA VAL A 141 25.44 -0.61 11.68
C VAL A 141 24.67 -1.86 11.25
N GLU A 142 25.40 -2.96 11.06
CA GLU A 142 24.91 -4.17 10.35
C GLU A 142 24.86 -5.44 11.21
N GLU A 143 25.78 -5.58 12.17
CA GLU A 143 25.95 -6.80 12.97
C GLU A 143 25.04 -6.78 14.21
N PHE A 144 23.72 -6.85 13.99
CA PHE A 144 22.72 -6.90 15.06
C PHE A 144 21.66 -7.94 14.77
N THR A 145 21.15 -8.54 15.85
CA THR A 145 19.99 -9.43 15.83
C THR A 145 18.78 -8.72 16.41
N ILE A 146 17.59 -9.19 16.03
CA ILE A 146 16.32 -8.70 16.59
C ILE A 146 16.18 -9.26 18.02
N GLU A 147 15.87 -8.40 18.97
CA GLU A 147 15.55 -8.72 20.36
C GLU A 147 14.08 -8.41 20.64
N HIS A 148 13.45 -9.29 21.42
CA HIS A 148 12.18 -9.02 22.08
C HIS A 148 12.46 -8.57 23.51
N ILE A 149 12.12 -7.31 23.83
CA ILE A 149 12.39 -6.76 25.17
C ILE A 149 11.63 -7.59 26.21
N MET A 150 10.32 -7.72 26.02
CA MET A 150 9.49 -8.76 26.64
C MET A 150 9.70 -10.10 25.89
N PRO A 151 10.14 -11.18 26.57
CA PRO A 151 10.52 -12.44 25.93
C PRO A 151 9.38 -13.18 25.23
N GLN A 152 9.73 -14.01 24.25
CA GLN A 152 8.78 -14.83 23.49
C GLN A 152 8.22 -16.03 24.27
N ASN A 153 8.85 -16.42 25.37
CA ASN A 153 8.48 -17.61 26.11
C ASN A 153 7.02 -17.54 26.61
N GLU A 154 6.20 -18.54 26.26
CA GLU A 154 4.81 -18.65 26.70
C GLU A 154 4.71 -18.76 28.23
N ASN A 155 5.72 -19.38 28.85
CA ASN A 155 5.83 -19.48 30.30
C ASN A 155 6.69 -18.33 30.85
N LEU A 156 6.17 -17.10 30.76
CA LEU A 156 6.82 -15.92 31.35
C LEU A 156 7.16 -16.14 32.83
N SER A 157 8.31 -15.61 33.26
CA SER A 157 8.73 -15.64 34.66
C SER A 157 7.77 -14.86 35.56
N ALA A 158 7.77 -15.15 36.86
CA ALA A 158 6.94 -14.43 37.83
C ALA A 158 7.19 -12.91 37.78
N LYS A 159 8.46 -12.50 37.62
CA LYS A 159 8.85 -11.07 37.46
C LYS A 159 8.16 -10.43 36.26
N TRP A 160 8.17 -11.09 35.09
CA TRP A 160 7.50 -10.57 33.89
C TRP A 160 5.97 -10.50 34.06
N ARG A 161 5.35 -11.49 34.71
CA ARG A 161 3.90 -11.47 34.97
C ARG A 161 3.52 -10.32 35.90
N GLU A 162 4.30 -10.09 36.95
CA GLU A 162 4.11 -8.96 37.87
C GLU A 162 4.31 -7.62 37.15
N GLU A 163 5.33 -7.52 36.30
CA GLU A 163 5.64 -6.32 35.54
C GLU A 163 4.51 -5.96 34.56
N LEU A 164 3.96 -6.95 33.84
CA LEU A 164 2.87 -6.75 32.89
C LEU A 164 1.48 -6.60 33.55
N GLY A 165 1.34 -7.02 34.81
CA GLY A 165 0.09 -6.89 35.58
C GLY A 165 -0.88 -8.07 35.42
N SER A 166 -2.13 -7.89 35.89
CA SER A 166 -3.14 -8.97 35.92
C SER A 166 -3.49 -9.53 34.54
N ASP A 167 -3.38 -8.69 33.50
CA ASP A 167 -3.75 -9.02 32.12
C ASP A 167 -2.55 -9.44 31.27
N TRP A 168 -1.46 -9.89 31.91
CA TRP A 168 -0.19 -10.18 31.23
C TRP A 168 -0.33 -11.11 30.01
N GLN A 169 -1.25 -12.08 30.03
CA GLN A 169 -1.46 -12.99 28.89
C GLN A 169 -1.96 -12.24 27.65
N ARG A 170 -2.88 -11.29 27.84
CA ARG A 170 -3.42 -10.45 26.76
C ARG A 170 -2.30 -9.57 26.22
N VAL A 171 -1.62 -8.86 27.11
CA VAL A 171 -0.53 -7.93 26.76
C VAL A 171 0.58 -8.67 26.01
N HIS A 172 0.99 -9.85 26.50
CA HIS A 172 1.99 -10.68 25.84
C HIS A 172 1.55 -11.06 24.43
N LYS A 173 0.36 -11.65 24.29
CA LYS A 173 -0.17 -12.08 23.00
C LYS A 173 -0.29 -10.93 21.98
N GLU A 174 -0.78 -9.78 22.41
CA GLU A 174 -1.05 -8.64 21.53
C GLU A 174 0.20 -7.84 21.17
N LEU A 175 1.15 -7.69 22.11
CA LEU A 175 2.27 -6.76 21.95
C LEU A 175 3.62 -7.42 21.66
N LEU A 176 3.74 -8.74 21.80
CA LEU A 176 5.03 -9.45 21.67
C LEU A 176 5.77 -9.13 20.37
N HIS A 177 5.06 -9.10 19.25
CA HIS A 177 5.65 -8.91 17.92
C HIS A 177 5.46 -7.50 17.35
N THR A 178 5.09 -6.53 18.18
CA THR A 178 4.78 -5.16 17.75
C THR A 178 6.00 -4.24 17.79
N LEU A 179 5.87 -3.08 17.15
CA LEU A 179 6.90 -2.03 17.08
C LEU A 179 7.50 -1.68 18.44
N GLY A 180 6.66 -1.58 19.47
CA GLY A 180 7.08 -1.18 20.81
C GLY A 180 8.02 -2.17 21.48
N ASN A 181 7.83 -3.48 21.23
CA ASN A 181 8.57 -4.53 21.93
C ASN A 181 9.83 -5.03 21.20
N LEU A 182 9.99 -4.69 19.92
CA LEU A 182 11.11 -5.14 19.10
C LEU A 182 12.25 -4.13 19.08
N THR A 183 13.48 -4.62 19.14
CA THR A 183 14.69 -3.80 18.99
C THR A 183 15.87 -4.56 18.39
N LEU A 184 17.00 -3.89 18.23
CA LEU A 184 18.28 -4.48 17.83
C LEU A 184 19.22 -4.64 19.04
N THR A 185 19.99 -5.73 19.04
CA THR A 185 21.08 -5.96 20.00
C THR A 185 22.21 -6.78 19.38
N ARG A 186 23.42 -6.67 19.95
CA ARG A 186 24.56 -7.56 19.70
C ARG A 186 24.63 -8.73 20.68
N TYR A 187 23.91 -8.63 21.80
CA TYR A 187 24.06 -9.50 22.96
C TYR A 187 22.79 -10.30 23.27
N ASN A 188 22.05 -10.73 22.23
CA ASN A 188 20.75 -11.41 22.36
C ASN A 188 20.83 -12.64 23.28
N SER A 189 21.91 -13.43 23.18
CA SER A 189 22.15 -14.58 24.05
C SER A 189 22.31 -14.22 25.53
N ARG A 190 22.72 -12.99 25.86
CA ARG A 190 22.84 -12.52 27.26
C ARG A 190 21.51 -12.01 27.83
N TYR A 191 20.58 -11.58 26.98
CA TYR A 191 19.27 -11.07 27.40
C TYR A 191 18.31 -12.20 27.73
N SER A 192 18.05 -13.12 26.79
CA SER A 192 17.18 -14.29 27.00
C SER A 192 15.87 -13.93 27.74
N ASP A 193 15.43 -14.76 28.69
CA ASP A 193 14.21 -14.59 29.48
C ASP A 193 14.42 -13.74 30.76
N ARG A 194 15.53 -12.99 30.85
CA ARG A 194 15.79 -12.10 31.99
C ARG A 194 14.69 -11.04 32.10
N SER A 195 14.46 -10.57 33.33
CA SER A 195 13.57 -9.43 33.58
C SER A 195 14.08 -8.17 32.89
N PHE A 196 13.19 -7.20 32.65
CA PHE A 196 13.59 -5.96 32.00
C PHE A 196 14.70 -5.24 32.77
N ALA A 197 14.59 -5.13 34.10
CA ALA A 197 15.60 -4.51 34.95
C ALA A 197 16.99 -5.18 34.77
N GLU A 198 17.03 -6.50 34.69
CA GLU A 198 18.27 -7.23 34.43
C GLU A 198 18.81 -6.94 33.01
N LYS A 199 17.97 -6.96 31.97
CA LYS A 199 18.38 -6.60 30.60
C LYS A 199 18.88 -5.15 30.50
N ARG A 200 18.32 -4.25 31.32
CA ARG A 200 18.70 -2.84 31.38
C ARG A 200 20.06 -2.65 32.05
N ASP A 201 20.29 -3.28 33.20
CA ASP A 201 21.39 -2.96 34.11
C ASP A 201 22.63 -3.86 33.97
N ILE A 202 22.56 -4.96 33.21
CA ILE A 202 23.76 -5.77 32.94
C ILE A 202 24.81 -5.01 32.13
N GLU A 203 26.06 -5.46 32.21
CA GLU A 203 27.13 -4.95 31.37
C GLU A 203 26.76 -5.09 29.88
N GLU A 204 26.89 -4.00 29.12
CA GLU A 204 26.44 -3.89 27.72
C GLU A 204 24.91 -4.00 27.51
N GLY A 205 24.13 -3.86 28.59
CA GLY A 205 22.66 -3.83 28.59
C GLY A 205 22.06 -2.54 28.01
N PHE A 206 20.73 -2.40 28.08
CA PHE A 206 20.03 -1.26 27.47
C PHE A 206 20.49 0.11 28.00
N LYS A 207 20.95 0.18 29.25
CA LYS A 207 21.49 1.40 29.86
C LYS A 207 22.75 1.93 29.15
N HIS A 208 23.50 1.04 28.51
CA HIS A 208 24.76 1.35 27.83
C HIS A 208 24.65 1.20 26.31
N SER A 209 23.44 1.02 25.77
CA SER A 209 23.26 0.77 24.35
C SER A 209 23.56 2.01 23.51
N PRO A 210 24.42 1.90 22.47
CA PRO A 210 24.72 3.01 21.57
C PRO A 210 23.65 3.20 20.49
N LEU A 211 22.59 2.39 20.49
CA LEU A 211 21.58 2.35 19.43
C LEU A 211 20.52 3.43 19.60
N TYR A 212 20.17 4.10 18.49
CA TYR A 212 19.12 5.12 18.49
C TYR A 212 17.75 4.52 18.80
N LEU A 213 17.48 3.30 18.33
CA LEU A 213 16.30 2.50 18.67
C LEU A 213 16.14 2.20 20.17
N ASN A 214 17.25 2.22 20.92
CA ASN A 214 17.29 1.90 22.35
C ASN A 214 17.27 3.14 23.25
N ILE A 215 17.28 4.36 22.68
CA ILE A 215 17.12 5.58 23.47
C ILE A 215 15.88 5.46 24.36
N GLY A 216 16.00 5.82 25.63
CA GLY A 216 14.93 5.76 26.62
C GLY A 216 14.82 4.43 27.38
N LEU A 217 15.29 3.31 26.82
CA LEU A 217 15.24 2.01 27.50
C LEU A 217 16.12 2.00 28.76
N GLY A 218 17.25 2.71 28.73
CA GLY A 218 18.16 2.83 29.88
C GLY A 218 17.59 3.60 31.08
N GLN A 219 16.58 4.44 30.86
CA GLN A 219 15.92 5.26 31.89
C GLN A 219 14.56 4.70 32.29
N CYS A 220 14.06 3.69 31.56
CA CYS A 220 12.78 3.08 31.84
C CYS A 220 12.90 2.23 33.11
N GLU A 221 12.02 2.46 34.07
CA GLU A 221 12.00 1.72 35.33
C GLU A 221 11.32 0.35 35.18
N LYS A 222 10.25 0.31 34.38
CA LYS A 222 9.33 -0.80 34.24
C LYS A 222 8.87 -0.96 32.79
N TRP A 223 8.88 -2.19 32.29
CA TRP A 223 8.46 -2.54 30.92
C TRP A 223 7.08 -3.17 30.87
N ASP A 224 6.06 -2.36 31.19
CA ASP A 224 4.66 -2.75 31.12
C ASP A 224 3.97 -2.32 29.81
N GLU A 225 2.66 -2.61 29.70
CA GLU A 225 1.85 -2.26 28.53
C GLU A 225 1.97 -0.76 28.15
N ALA A 226 1.95 0.13 29.15
CA ALA A 226 2.06 1.57 28.93
C ALA A 226 3.44 1.95 28.36
N ALA A 227 4.52 1.36 28.89
CA ALA A 227 5.87 1.57 28.38
C ALA A 227 6.03 1.08 26.92
N ILE A 228 5.44 -0.07 26.59
CA ILE A 228 5.47 -0.64 25.23
C ILE A 228 4.73 0.29 24.25
N HIS A 229 3.53 0.77 24.60
CA HIS A 229 2.78 1.70 23.76
C HIS A 229 3.48 3.04 23.60
N ALA A 230 3.99 3.62 24.69
CA ALA A 230 4.73 4.90 24.64
C ALA A 230 5.96 4.80 23.74
N ARG A 231 6.68 3.68 23.77
CA ARG A 231 7.80 3.44 22.83
C ARG A 231 7.30 3.29 21.40
N ALA A 232 6.20 2.55 21.18
CA ALA A 232 5.62 2.38 19.85
C ALA A 232 5.22 3.72 19.22
N ASP A 233 4.57 4.61 19.98
CA ASP A 233 4.19 5.95 19.51
C ASP A 233 5.41 6.77 19.08
N ARG A 234 6.44 6.83 19.91
CA ARG A 234 7.68 7.55 19.58
C ARG A 234 8.36 6.98 18.33
N LEU A 235 8.43 5.66 18.21
CA LEU A 235 9.04 5.01 17.04
C LEU A 235 8.21 5.21 15.76
N ALA A 236 6.88 5.26 15.88
CA ALA A 236 6.00 5.53 14.74
C ALA A 236 6.20 6.95 14.20
N GLU A 237 6.39 7.94 15.07
CA GLU A 237 6.72 9.31 14.66
C GLU A 237 8.09 9.38 13.94
N LEU A 238 9.09 8.61 14.40
CA LEU A 238 10.36 8.48 13.68
C LEU A 238 10.17 7.78 12.33
N ALA A 239 9.34 6.74 12.26
CA ALA A 239 9.09 6.00 11.04
C ALA A 239 8.48 6.86 9.92
N VAL A 240 7.59 7.79 10.26
CA VAL A 240 7.03 8.75 9.28
C VAL A 240 8.12 9.65 8.67
N GLN A 241 9.15 10.01 9.44
CA GLN A 241 10.28 10.81 8.93
C GLN A 241 11.17 9.98 7.99
N VAL A 242 11.43 8.71 8.35
CA VAL A 242 12.28 7.81 7.56
C VAL A 242 11.59 7.42 6.24
N TRP A 243 10.32 7.06 6.31
CA TRP A 243 9.50 6.70 5.16
C TRP A 243 8.46 7.78 4.91
N GLY A 244 8.90 8.98 4.52
CA GLY A 244 8.00 10.10 4.22
C GLY A 244 7.08 9.83 3.03
N THR A 245 5.89 10.42 3.04
CA THR A 245 5.01 10.44 1.86
C THR A 245 5.52 11.44 0.81
N ALA A 246 5.02 11.34 -0.42
CA ALA A 246 5.17 12.42 -1.39
C ALA A 246 4.45 13.68 -0.90
N TYR A 247 4.97 14.85 -1.26
CA TYR A 247 4.34 16.13 -0.92
C TYR A 247 4.47 17.09 -2.10
N LEU A 248 3.35 17.71 -2.45
CA LEU A 248 3.27 18.86 -3.33
C LEU A 248 2.26 19.85 -2.74
N PRO A 249 2.49 21.17 -2.85
CA PRO A 249 1.46 22.15 -2.55
C PRO A 249 0.20 21.88 -3.38
N GLU A 250 -0.98 22.06 -2.80
CA GLU A 250 -2.25 21.77 -3.47
C GLU A 250 -2.40 22.57 -4.78
N GLU A 251 -1.88 23.80 -4.82
CA GLU A 251 -1.84 24.63 -6.03
C GLU A 251 -1.04 23.99 -7.17
N VAL A 252 0.09 23.34 -6.84
CA VAL A 252 0.93 22.63 -7.82
C VAL A 252 0.25 21.34 -8.25
N LEU A 253 -0.29 20.58 -7.30
CA LEU A 253 -0.99 19.33 -7.58
C LEU A 253 -2.24 19.56 -8.44
N ALA A 254 -2.97 20.64 -8.20
CA ALA A 254 -4.11 21.06 -9.02
C ALA A 254 -3.71 21.32 -10.48
N VAL A 255 -2.54 21.88 -10.75
CA VAL A 255 -2.02 22.03 -12.13
C VAL A 255 -1.82 20.67 -12.80
N TRP A 256 -1.27 19.68 -12.08
CA TRP A 256 -1.12 18.32 -12.61
C TRP A 256 -2.46 17.64 -12.86
N ARG A 257 -3.45 17.84 -11.97
CA ARG A 257 -4.83 17.34 -12.16
C ARG A 257 -5.56 18.02 -13.32
N ALA A 258 -5.27 19.31 -13.55
CA ALA A 258 -5.88 20.11 -14.60
C ALA A 258 -5.23 19.94 -15.98
N GLN A 259 -4.07 19.27 -16.06
CA GLN A 259 -3.56 18.83 -17.36
C GLN A 259 -4.64 18.02 -18.03
N PRO A 260 -4.93 18.24 -19.32
CA PRO A 260 -6.04 17.58 -19.98
C PRO A 260 -5.79 16.06 -19.94
N ALA A 261 -6.43 15.37 -19.00
CA ALA A 261 -6.87 14.01 -19.22
C ALA A 261 -7.53 14.07 -20.61
N ARG A 262 -7.04 13.27 -21.57
CA ARG A 262 -7.54 13.25 -22.94
C ARG A 262 -9.04 13.50 -22.88
N LEU A 263 -9.49 14.67 -23.37
CA LEU A 263 -10.90 15.06 -23.26
C LEU A 263 -11.73 13.84 -23.65
N PRO A 264 -12.63 13.36 -22.78
CA PRO A 264 -13.37 12.15 -23.06
C PRO A 264 -14.06 12.37 -24.41
N ARG A 265 -13.73 11.52 -25.38
CA ARG A 265 -14.18 11.67 -26.76
C ARG A 265 -15.70 11.58 -26.88
N TYR A 266 -16.35 11.08 -25.82
CA TYR A 266 -17.78 10.87 -25.70
C TYR A 266 -18.25 11.29 -24.30
N ASN A 267 -19.52 11.62 -24.17
CA ASN A 267 -20.23 11.93 -22.93
C ASN A 267 -21.60 11.23 -22.92
N LEU A 268 -22.32 11.29 -21.80
CA LEU A 268 -23.60 10.58 -21.65
C LEU A 268 -24.67 11.03 -22.65
N ASN A 269 -24.61 12.27 -23.17
CA ASN A 269 -25.56 12.77 -24.17
C ASN A 269 -25.33 12.16 -25.56
N ASP A 270 -24.19 11.51 -25.80
CA ASP A 270 -23.94 10.77 -27.05
C ASP A 270 -24.73 9.44 -27.10
N TYR A 271 -25.36 9.03 -25.99
CA TYR A 271 -26.20 7.84 -25.89
C TYR A 271 -27.68 8.20 -26.03
N PRO A 272 -28.38 7.72 -27.08
CA PRO A 272 -29.79 8.04 -27.30
C PRO A 272 -30.72 7.61 -26.17
N PHE A 273 -30.38 6.54 -25.45
CA PHE A 273 -31.21 6.01 -24.35
C PHE A 273 -30.83 6.55 -22.96
N LEU A 274 -29.89 7.50 -22.89
CA LEU A 274 -29.52 8.19 -21.64
C LEU A 274 -29.91 9.68 -21.64
N GLN A 275 -30.76 10.09 -22.59
CA GLN A 275 -31.33 11.43 -22.60
C GLN A 275 -32.19 11.65 -21.36
N LYS A 276 -32.29 12.90 -20.91
CA LYS A 276 -33.06 13.25 -19.72
C LYS A 276 -34.53 12.84 -19.89
N GLY A 277 -35.05 12.07 -18.93
CA GLY A 277 -36.42 11.55 -18.94
C GLY A 277 -36.58 10.14 -19.50
N GLU A 278 -35.53 9.55 -20.11
CA GLU A 278 -35.55 8.16 -20.53
C GLU A 278 -35.50 7.21 -19.32
N HIS A 279 -36.21 6.08 -19.40
CA HIS A 279 -36.23 5.08 -18.32
C HIS A 279 -34.83 4.56 -17.99
N SER A 280 -34.05 4.26 -19.03
CA SER A 280 -32.67 3.78 -18.86
C SER A 280 -31.75 4.83 -18.28
N ARG A 281 -32.07 6.12 -18.39
CA ARG A 281 -31.32 7.17 -17.69
C ARG A 281 -31.50 7.09 -16.18
N ILE A 282 -32.73 6.87 -15.72
CA ILE A 282 -33.03 6.67 -14.30
C ILE A 282 -32.28 5.44 -13.78
N LEU A 283 -32.37 4.30 -14.49
CA LEU A 283 -31.62 3.10 -14.13
C LEU A 283 -30.12 3.36 -14.03
N PHE A 284 -29.57 4.13 -14.98
CA PHE A 284 -28.14 4.42 -15.06
C PHE A 284 -27.66 5.29 -13.91
N ASP A 285 -28.40 6.34 -13.54
CA ASP A 285 -27.99 7.24 -12.46
C ASP A 285 -27.91 6.49 -11.12
N TYR A 286 -28.92 5.67 -10.78
CA TYR A 286 -28.89 4.84 -9.57
C TYR A 286 -27.81 3.75 -9.62
N PHE A 287 -27.63 3.12 -10.77
CA PHE A 287 -26.58 2.13 -11.00
C PHE A 287 -25.19 2.73 -10.82
N CYS A 288 -24.94 3.87 -11.45
CA CYS A 288 -23.66 4.59 -11.41
C CYS A 288 -23.31 4.95 -9.96
N ASP A 289 -24.23 5.55 -9.22
CA ASP A 289 -24.05 5.87 -7.80
C ASP A 289 -23.71 4.62 -6.97
N ALA A 290 -24.39 3.50 -7.22
CA ALA A 290 -24.15 2.25 -6.50
C ALA A 290 -22.77 1.65 -6.81
N VAL A 291 -22.34 1.68 -8.08
CA VAL A 291 -21.03 1.17 -8.52
C VAL A 291 -19.89 2.04 -7.99
N MET A 292 -20.01 3.36 -8.08
CA MET A 292 -18.98 4.29 -7.59
C MET A 292 -18.80 4.23 -6.06
N ARG A 293 -19.80 3.73 -5.31
CA ARG A 293 -19.72 3.48 -3.85
C ARG A 293 -19.05 2.16 -3.47
N ILE A 294 -18.75 1.28 -4.43
CA ILE A 294 -18.05 0.02 -4.12
C ILE A 294 -16.65 0.34 -3.55
N ASP A 295 -15.92 1.23 -4.20
CA ASP A 295 -14.55 1.61 -3.83
C ASP A 295 -14.19 2.98 -4.42
N ALA A 296 -13.45 3.81 -3.65
CA ALA A 296 -13.10 5.17 -4.03
C ALA A 296 -12.16 5.28 -5.25
N GLY A 297 -11.51 4.18 -5.64
CA GLY A 297 -10.62 4.12 -6.80
C GLY A 297 -11.32 3.76 -8.11
N ILE A 298 -12.63 3.53 -8.09
CA ILE A 298 -13.41 3.25 -9.29
C ILE A 298 -13.52 4.50 -10.14
N THR A 299 -13.31 4.35 -11.44
CA THR A 299 -13.44 5.41 -12.44
C THR A 299 -14.44 5.02 -13.51
N GLN A 300 -15.09 6.01 -14.10
CA GLN A 300 -16.02 5.86 -15.22
C GLN A 300 -15.39 6.41 -16.49
N GLU A 301 -15.44 5.64 -17.59
CA GLU A 301 -15.03 6.10 -18.91
C GLU A 301 -16.17 5.91 -19.91
N VAL A 302 -16.56 7.00 -20.58
CA VAL A 302 -17.59 6.97 -21.63
C VAL A 302 -16.92 6.72 -22.97
N LEU A 303 -17.21 5.58 -23.60
CA LEU A 303 -16.68 5.20 -24.90
C LEU A 303 -17.76 5.36 -25.98
N LYS A 304 -17.46 4.97 -27.22
CA LYS A 304 -18.44 5.08 -28.32
C LYS A 304 -19.61 4.09 -28.17
N ARG A 305 -19.33 2.91 -27.63
CA ARG A 305 -20.25 1.75 -27.67
C ARG A 305 -20.81 1.36 -26.30
N TYR A 306 -20.08 1.65 -25.24
CA TYR A 306 -20.45 1.31 -23.87
C TYR A 306 -19.80 2.29 -22.88
N ILE A 307 -20.32 2.33 -21.66
CA ILE A 307 -19.76 3.09 -20.56
C ILE A 307 -19.03 2.09 -19.65
N ALA A 308 -17.73 2.29 -19.46
CA ALA A 308 -16.89 1.38 -18.69
C ALA A 308 -16.76 1.87 -17.25
N PHE A 309 -16.91 0.97 -16.28
CA PHE A 309 -16.48 1.18 -14.91
C PHE A 309 -15.21 0.37 -14.67
N LYS A 310 -14.18 1.04 -14.15
CA LYS A 310 -12.82 0.50 -14.07
C LYS A 310 -12.26 0.62 -12.67
N ALA A 311 -11.55 -0.41 -12.24
CA ALA A 311 -10.57 -0.30 -11.17
C ALA A 311 -9.16 -0.43 -11.77
N GLU A 312 -8.69 -1.65 -12.05
CA GLU A 312 -7.44 -1.88 -12.81
C GLU A 312 -7.66 -1.80 -14.33
N THR A 313 -8.70 -2.48 -14.77
CA THR A 313 -9.27 -2.51 -16.12
C THR A 313 -10.79 -2.46 -15.98
N ASN A 314 -11.55 -2.57 -17.06
CA ASN A 314 -13.00 -2.65 -16.98
C ASN A 314 -13.41 -3.88 -16.16
N PHE A 315 -14.27 -3.70 -15.15
CA PHE A 315 -14.91 -4.82 -14.44
C PHE A 315 -16.41 -4.92 -14.76
N VAL A 316 -17.04 -3.81 -15.16
CA VAL A 316 -18.38 -3.80 -15.75
C VAL A 316 -18.47 -2.79 -16.88
N ASP A 317 -19.00 -3.22 -18.02
CA ASP A 317 -19.34 -2.40 -19.18
C ASP A 317 -20.86 -2.25 -19.28
N VAL A 318 -21.35 -1.04 -19.53
CA VAL A 318 -22.79 -0.72 -19.61
C VAL A 318 -23.16 -0.27 -21.00
N VAL A 319 -24.16 -0.92 -21.58
CA VAL A 319 -24.82 -0.52 -22.83
C VAL A 319 -26.28 -0.17 -22.53
N PRO A 320 -26.65 1.12 -22.55
CA PRO A 320 -28.03 1.53 -22.44
C PRO A 320 -28.87 1.02 -23.62
N GLN A 321 -30.07 0.53 -23.35
CA GLN A 321 -31.08 0.17 -24.35
C GLN A 321 -32.38 0.92 -24.06
N LYS A 322 -33.40 0.82 -24.92
CA LYS A 322 -34.63 1.63 -24.82
C LYS A 322 -35.36 1.58 -23.47
N LYS A 323 -35.32 0.44 -22.75
CA LYS A 323 -36.04 0.25 -21.47
C LYS A 323 -35.27 -0.56 -20.43
N GLN A 324 -33.98 -0.77 -20.65
CA GLN A 324 -33.14 -1.57 -19.77
C GLN A 324 -31.70 -1.14 -19.92
N LEU A 325 -30.89 -1.48 -18.92
CA LEU A 325 -29.45 -1.48 -19.04
C LEU A 325 -28.95 -2.89 -19.30
N HIS A 326 -27.97 -2.95 -20.17
CA HIS A 326 -27.28 -4.16 -20.52
C HIS A 326 -25.86 -4.10 -19.98
N LEU A 327 -25.47 -5.09 -19.20
CA LEU A 327 -24.20 -5.14 -18.49
C LEU A 327 -23.38 -6.31 -19.00
N THR A 328 -22.08 -6.09 -19.17
CA THR A 328 -21.09 -7.15 -19.36
C THR A 328 -20.15 -7.12 -18.17
N LEU A 329 -20.10 -8.19 -17.38
CA LEU A 329 -19.14 -8.32 -16.28
C LEU A 329 -17.88 -9.00 -16.78
N ASN A 330 -16.72 -8.41 -16.46
CA ASN A 330 -15.43 -8.93 -16.87
C ASN A 330 -14.90 -9.97 -15.86
N MET A 331 -15.48 -11.16 -15.91
CA MET A 331 -15.05 -12.34 -15.17
C MET A 331 -15.52 -13.61 -15.89
N PRO A 332 -14.87 -14.77 -15.66
CA PRO A 332 -15.33 -16.04 -16.24
C PRO A 332 -16.72 -16.42 -15.73
N PHE A 333 -17.62 -16.80 -16.65
CA PHE A 333 -18.99 -17.20 -16.29
C PHE A 333 -19.06 -18.34 -15.25
N PRO A 334 -18.23 -19.40 -15.31
CA PRO A 334 -18.28 -20.50 -14.33
C PRO A 334 -17.94 -20.10 -12.89
N GLU A 335 -17.27 -18.95 -12.71
CA GLU A 335 -16.90 -18.45 -11.38
C GLU A 335 -17.97 -17.55 -10.76
N LEU A 336 -18.98 -17.15 -11.54
CA LEU A 336 -20.05 -16.29 -11.06
C LEU A 336 -21.06 -17.09 -10.22
N ILE A 337 -21.28 -16.64 -8.99
CA ILE A 337 -22.32 -17.18 -8.11
C ILE A 337 -23.61 -16.39 -8.36
N ASP A 338 -24.49 -16.96 -9.20
CA ASP A 338 -25.78 -16.36 -9.61
C ASP A 338 -26.97 -17.29 -9.32
N PRO A 339 -27.44 -17.37 -8.06
CA PRO A 339 -28.56 -18.23 -7.66
C PRO A 339 -29.88 -17.90 -8.36
N GLN A 340 -30.11 -16.65 -8.76
CA GLN A 340 -31.32 -16.24 -9.49
C GLN A 340 -31.23 -16.49 -11.00
N ARG A 341 -30.08 -16.95 -11.52
CA ARG A 341 -29.86 -17.26 -12.94
C ARG A 341 -30.21 -16.09 -13.87
N MET A 342 -29.84 -14.88 -13.46
CA MET A 342 -30.07 -13.66 -14.20
C MET A 342 -29.00 -13.42 -15.27
N ALA A 343 -27.82 -14.03 -15.11
CA ALA A 343 -26.69 -13.92 -16.02
C ALA A 343 -26.78 -14.93 -17.17
N ARG A 344 -26.14 -14.57 -18.30
CA ARG A 344 -25.95 -15.44 -19.46
C ARG A 344 -24.47 -15.57 -19.79
N ASP A 345 -24.08 -16.76 -20.20
CA ASP A 345 -22.74 -17.06 -20.70
C ASP A 345 -22.61 -16.54 -22.14
N VAL A 346 -21.65 -15.64 -22.35
CA VAL A 346 -21.31 -15.06 -23.65
C VAL A 346 -19.86 -15.32 -24.04
N THR A 347 -19.20 -16.30 -23.41
CA THR A 347 -17.81 -16.68 -23.68
C THR A 347 -17.59 -16.91 -25.19
N GLY A 348 -16.58 -16.27 -25.76
CA GLY A 348 -16.19 -16.45 -27.17
C GLY A 348 -17.11 -15.79 -28.21
N MET A 349 -18.11 -15.00 -27.80
CA MET A 349 -18.93 -14.23 -28.72
C MET A 349 -18.23 -12.93 -29.17
N ALA A 350 -18.28 -12.60 -30.46
CA ALA A 350 -17.73 -11.37 -31.01
C ALA A 350 -18.59 -10.13 -30.62
N ARG A 351 -18.45 -9.67 -29.38
CA ARG A 351 -19.18 -8.52 -28.83
C ARG A 351 -18.25 -7.40 -28.41
N SER A 352 -18.83 -6.24 -28.07
CA SER A 352 -18.08 -5.01 -27.77
C SER A 352 -17.58 -4.91 -26.33
N GLY A 353 -17.88 -5.89 -25.46
CA GLY A 353 -17.44 -5.94 -24.06
C GLY A 353 -16.35 -6.99 -23.84
N ASN A 354 -15.53 -6.81 -22.81
CA ASN A 354 -14.35 -7.66 -22.56
C ASN A 354 -14.60 -8.87 -21.63
N GLY A 355 -15.86 -9.20 -21.32
CA GLY A 355 -16.24 -10.19 -20.31
C GLY A 355 -17.17 -11.30 -20.79
N ASP A 356 -17.21 -12.39 -20.03
CA ASP A 356 -17.95 -13.63 -20.37
C ASP A 356 -19.38 -13.67 -19.79
N VAL A 357 -19.74 -12.68 -18.97
CA VAL A 357 -21.02 -12.64 -18.24
C VAL A 357 -21.88 -11.49 -18.74
N GLU A 358 -23.10 -11.81 -19.16
CA GLU A 358 -24.09 -10.85 -19.67
C GLU A 358 -25.30 -10.75 -18.72
N ILE A 359 -25.70 -9.53 -18.34
CA ILE A 359 -26.85 -9.27 -17.46
C ILE A 359 -27.70 -8.14 -18.06
N GLY A 360 -29.02 -8.25 -18.01
CA GLY A 360 -29.93 -7.17 -18.37
C GLY A 360 -30.91 -6.86 -17.25
N PHE A 361 -31.19 -5.58 -17.01
CA PHE A 361 -32.20 -5.20 -16.02
C PHE A 361 -32.98 -3.96 -16.41
N SER A 362 -34.27 -3.97 -16.08
CA SER A 362 -35.24 -2.94 -16.43
C SER A 362 -35.93 -2.33 -15.21
N ASP A 363 -35.69 -2.83 -14.00
CA ASP A 363 -36.34 -2.35 -12.78
C ASP A 363 -35.30 -2.12 -11.65
N LEU A 364 -35.44 -1.00 -10.93
CA LEU A 364 -34.54 -0.64 -9.82
C LEU A 364 -34.58 -1.64 -8.66
N THR A 365 -35.68 -2.39 -8.51
CA THR A 365 -35.79 -3.46 -7.50
C THR A 365 -34.80 -4.61 -7.74
N GLN A 366 -34.30 -4.77 -8.97
CA GLN A 366 -33.29 -5.76 -9.33
C GLN A 366 -31.87 -5.30 -8.96
N LEU A 367 -31.66 -3.99 -8.79
CA LEU A 367 -30.34 -3.39 -8.59
C LEU A 367 -29.59 -3.98 -7.39
N PRO A 368 -30.19 -4.21 -6.19
CA PRO A 368 -29.46 -4.81 -5.08
C PRO A 368 -28.85 -6.17 -5.41
N TYR A 369 -29.55 -7.01 -6.16
CA TYR A 369 -29.05 -8.32 -6.56
C TYR A 369 -27.93 -8.21 -7.60
N ILE A 370 -28.12 -7.35 -8.61
CA ILE A 370 -27.12 -7.05 -9.65
C ILE A 370 -25.82 -6.54 -9.04
N MET A 371 -25.91 -5.68 -8.03
CA MET A 371 -24.73 -5.18 -7.32
C MET A 371 -23.95 -6.30 -6.63
N GLY A 372 -24.60 -7.38 -6.19
CA GLY A 372 -23.92 -8.57 -5.69
C GLY A 372 -23.10 -9.30 -6.76
N LEU A 373 -23.59 -9.36 -8.00
CA LEU A 373 -22.85 -9.94 -9.13
C LEU A 373 -21.68 -9.04 -9.57
N ILE A 374 -21.89 -7.72 -9.59
CA ILE A 374 -20.84 -6.75 -9.94
C ILE A 374 -19.71 -6.74 -8.92
N ARG A 375 -20.04 -6.88 -7.62
CA ARG A 375 -19.03 -7.00 -6.56
C ARG A 375 -18.13 -8.21 -6.77
N GLN A 376 -18.66 -9.36 -7.20
CA GLN A 376 -17.84 -10.53 -7.54
C GLN A 376 -16.86 -10.24 -8.67
N ALA A 377 -17.28 -9.52 -9.73
CA ALA A 377 -16.38 -9.14 -10.83
C ALA A 377 -15.28 -8.16 -10.38
N PHE A 378 -15.65 -7.18 -9.53
CA PHE A 378 -14.70 -6.25 -8.93
C PHE A 378 -13.70 -6.97 -8.01
N GLU A 379 -14.19 -7.79 -7.08
CA GLU A 379 -13.40 -8.59 -6.14
C GLU A 379 -12.46 -9.52 -6.90
N LYS A 380 -12.95 -10.23 -7.93
CA LYS A 380 -12.11 -11.09 -8.77
C LYS A 380 -10.98 -10.33 -9.46
N GLN A 381 -11.25 -9.12 -9.94
CA GLN A 381 -10.21 -8.27 -10.52
C GLN A 381 -9.19 -7.84 -9.45
N MET A 382 -9.65 -7.52 -8.23
CA MET A 382 -8.77 -7.18 -7.12
C MET A 382 -7.94 -8.40 -6.68
N GLU A 383 -8.53 -9.60 -6.65
CA GLU A 383 -7.89 -10.90 -6.41
C GLU A 383 -6.92 -11.32 -7.51
N SER A 384 -7.21 -11.02 -8.77
CA SER A 384 -6.26 -11.26 -9.86
C SER A 384 -5.10 -10.28 -9.82
N ALA A 385 -5.30 -9.11 -9.19
CA ALA A 385 -4.24 -8.23 -8.72
C ALA A 385 -3.71 -8.63 -7.32
N LEU A 386 -4.14 -9.78 -6.77
CA LEU A 386 -3.59 -10.47 -5.60
C LEU A 386 -2.56 -11.58 -5.95
N VAL A 387 -2.55 -12.05 -7.20
CA VAL A 387 -1.73 -13.18 -7.68
C VAL A 387 -0.52 -12.74 -8.50
#